data_AF-A0A0N0ANI6-F1
#
_entry.id   AF-A0A0N0ANI6-F1
#
_cell.length_a   1.000
_cell.length_b   1.000
_cell.length_c   1.000
_cell.angle_alpha   90.00
_cell.angle_beta   90.00
_cell.angle_gamma   90.00
#
_symmetry.space_group_name_H-M   'P 1'
#
loop_
_entity.id
_entity.type
_entity.pdbx_description
1 polymer ?
#
loop_
_entity_poly.entity_id
_entity_poly.type
_entity_poly.pdbx_seq_one_letter_code
_entity_poly.pdbx_strand_id
1 'polypeptide(L)'
;MTDYRGLGFDPAPGHAGAVAAASERFSTPLTVPGTPPEPWTGAAADGFRTRLEAVVSELTAVRRAMRAAAEVLDGWATTLLGNQRRAEELDRRALGLRRALAEASDELDRTGAMASFTAADGEAHDRAVARHDELRRQLDDVLEEARLLERDHRAEARRVADRLRAEEPSTVIADTLTSFSSLTAELASVLLGPPRPASTRGAAAAFRAGLG
;
A
#
# COMPACT_ATOMS: atom_id res chain seq x y z
N MET A 1 -10.75 10.61 3.07
CA MET A 1 -9.45 10.98 3.66
C MET A 1 -9.71 11.39 5.09
N THR A 2 -9.09 10.72 6.05
CA THR A 2 -9.23 11.06 7.46
C THR A 2 -8.52 12.39 7.70
N ASP A 3 -9.24 13.37 8.24
CA ASP A 3 -8.73 14.72 8.45
C ASP A 3 -8.17 14.80 9.88
N TYR A 4 -6.85 14.67 10.03
CA TYR A 4 -6.14 14.70 11.31
C TYR A 4 -5.95 16.13 11.81
N ARG A 5 -7.06 16.76 12.23
CA ARG A 5 -7.10 18.19 12.60
C ARG A 5 -6.31 18.52 13.86
N GLY A 6 -6.19 17.59 14.80
CA GLY A 6 -5.40 17.77 16.03
C GLY A 6 -3.90 17.81 15.73
N LEU A 7 -3.45 16.93 14.85
CA LEU A 7 -2.04 16.85 14.43
C LEU A 7 -1.69 17.92 13.38
N GLY A 8 -2.61 18.22 12.47
CA GLY A 8 -2.40 19.14 11.33
C GLY A 8 -1.71 18.49 10.13
N PHE A 9 -1.47 17.17 10.15
CA PHE A 9 -0.91 16.39 9.05
C PHE A 9 -1.30 14.91 9.20
N ASP A 10 -1.17 14.13 8.12
CA ASP A 10 -1.41 12.68 8.11
C ASP A 10 -0.08 11.92 8.33
N PRO A 11 0.14 11.28 9.51
CA PRO A 11 1.36 10.53 9.78
C PRO A 11 1.36 9.12 9.16
N ALA A 12 0.22 8.61 8.67
CA ALA A 12 0.11 7.24 8.14
C ALA A 12 -0.69 7.19 6.82
N PRO A 13 -0.23 7.89 5.77
CA PRO A 13 -0.94 7.99 4.51
C PRO A 13 -1.08 6.63 3.82
N GLY A 14 -2.23 6.42 3.18
CA GLY A 14 -2.52 5.22 2.39
C GLY A 14 -3.90 4.64 2.68
N HIS A 15 -4.20 3.51 2.05
CA HIS A 15 -5.45 2.77 2.27
C HIS A 15 -5.16 1.29 2.50
N ALA A 16 -5.20 0.85 3.76
CA ALA A 16 -4.97 -0.55 4.12
C ALA A 16 -5.90 -1.51 3.35
N GLY A 17 -7.18 -1.14 3.19
CA GLY A 17 -8.12 -1.94 2.40
C GLY A 17 -7.75 -2.08 0.92
N ALA A 18 -7.17 -1.04 0.31
CA ALA A 18 -6.71 -1.12 -1.07
C ALA A 18 -5.48 -2.03 -1.22
N VAL A 19 -4.57 -2.01 -0.24
CA VAL A 19 -3.41 -2.89 -0.19
C VAL A 19 -3.84 -4.35 0.03
N ALA A 20 -4.78 -4.60 0.95
CA ALA A 20 -5.34 -5.93 1.18
C ALA A 20 -6.02 -6.48 -0.09
N ALA A 21 -6.84 -5.66 -0.76
CA ALA A 21 -7.47 -6.04 -2.02
C ALA A 21 -6.44 -6.32 -3.13
N ALA A 22 -5.29 -5.63 -3.14
CA ALA A 22 -4.21 -5.94 -4.06
C ALA A 22 -3.56 -7.29 -3.74
N SER A 23 -3.31 -7.58 -2.46
CA SER A 23 -2.80 -8.87 -2.01
C SER A 23 -3.70 -10.04 -2.44
N GLU A 24 -5.02 -9.91 -2.28
CA GLU A 24 -6.00 -10.91 -2.72
C GLU A 24 -5.94 -11.18 -4.23
N ARG A 25 -5.68 -10.16 -5.05
CA ARG A 25 -5.52 -10.34 -6.51
C ARG A 25 -4.26 -11.15 -6.83
N PHE A 26 -3.18 -10.94 -6.08
CA PHE A 26 -1.93 -11.68 -6.27
C PHE A 26 -1.98 -13.12 -5.76
N SER A 27 -2.90 -13.45 -4.86
CA SER A 27 -3.10 -14.82 -4.36
C SER A 27 -4.00 -15.69 -5.24
N THR A 28 -4.63 -15.11 -6.28
CA THR A 28 -5.52 -15.82 -7.18
C THR A 28 -4.77 -16.91 -7.98
N PRO A 29 -5.25 -18.16 -8.00
CA PRO A 29 -4.56 -19.25 -8.69
C PRO A 29 -4.57 -19.07 -10.21
N LEU A 30 -3.40 -19.18 -10.83
CA LEU A 30 -3.24 -19.27 -12.28
C LEU A 30 -3.47 -20.71 -12.76
N THR A 31 -4.30 -20.89 -13.79
CA THR A 31 -4.48 -22.18 -14.46
C THR A 31 -3.21 -22.52 -15.25
N VAL A 32 -2.56 -23.62 -14.88
CA VAL A 32 -1.43 -24.17 -15.64
C VAL A 32 -1.97 -25.06 -16.75
N PRO A 33 -1.50 -24.94 -18.01
CA PRO A 33 -1.93 -25.83 -19.07
C PRO A 33 -1.55 -27.29 -18.75
N GLY A 34 -2.48 -28.22 -18.98
CA GLY A 34 -2.26 -29.65 -18.73
C GLY A 34 -1.37 -30.32 -19.79
N THR A 35 -0.95 -31.54 -19.51
CA THR A 35 -0.20 -32.38 -20.44
C THR A 35 -1.02 -32.62 -21.73
N PRO A 36 -0.42 -32.53 -22.92
CA PRO A 36 -1.10 -32.88 -24.16
C PRO A 36 -1.56 -34.34 -24.17
N PRO A 37 -2.64 -34.68 -24.88
CA PRO A 37 -3.15 -36.04 -24.94
C PRO A 37 -2.16 -37.03 -25.56
N GLU A 38 -2.08 -38.25 -25.01
CA GLU A 38 -1.09 -39.29 -25.33
C GLU A 38 -0.95 -39.76 -26.79
N PRO A 39 -1.95 -39.70 -27.70
CA PRO A 39 -1.75 -40.21 -29.06
C PRO A 39 -0.88 -39.30 -29.95
N TRP A 40 -0.45 -38.12 -29.48
CA TRP A 40 0.36 -37.21 -30.28
C TRP A 40 1.86 -37.53 -30.15
N THR A 41 2.47 -38.03 -31.22
CA THR A 41 3.88 -38.46 -31.25
C THR A 41 4.65 -37.84 -32.43
N GLY A 42 5.98 -37.95 -32.41
CA GLY A 42 6.90 -37.43 -33.44
C GLY A 42 7.55 -36.10 -33.09
N ALA A 43 8.48 -35.63 -33.93
CA ALA A 43 9.32 -34.45 -33.66
C ALA A 43 8.53 -33.16 -33.33
N ALA A 44 7.34 -32.99 -33.92
CA ALA A 44 6.46 -31.86 -33.61
C ALA A 44 5.85 -31.97 -32.20
N ALA A 45 5.45 -33.18 -31.78
CA ALA A 45 4.97 -33.44 -30.42
C ALA A 45 6.09 -33.26 -29.38
N ASP A 46 7.32 -33.65 -29.71
CA ASP A 46 8.49 -33.44 -28.86
C ASP A 46 8.78 -31.94 -28.67
N GLY A 47 8.83 -31.18 -29.78
CA GLY A 47 9.04 -29.73 -29.73
C GLY A 47 7.94 -28.98 -28.99
N PHE A 48 6.68 -29.43 -29.10
CA PHE A 48 5.59 -28.88 -28.31
C PHE A 48 5.76 -29.18 -26.82
N ARG A 49 6.10 -30.41 -26.43
CA ARG A 49 6.33 -30.79 -25.03
C ARG A 49 7.45 -29.96 -24.40
N THR A 50 8.59 -29.82 -25.06
CA THR A 50 9.70 -28.98 -24.55
C THR A 50 9.27 -27.53 -24.36
N ARG A 51 8.52 -26.94 -25.30
CA ARG A 51 8.01 -25.57 -25.13
C ARG A 51 6.99 -25.47 -24.00
N LEU A 52 6.09 -26.45 -23.88
CA LEU A 52 5.11 -26.50 -22.81
C LEU A 52 5.79 -26.59 -21.44
N GLU A 53 6.82 -27.44 -21.30
CA GLU A 53 7.62 -27.54 -20.07
C GLU A 53 8.27 -26.20 -19.70
N ALA A 54 8.83 -25.49 -20.68
CA ALA A 54 9.39 -24.15 -20.46
C ALA A 54 8.32 -23.16 -19.95
N VAL A 55 7.13 -23.12 -20.57
CA VAL A 55 6.01 -22.29 -20.13
C VAL A 55 5.55 -22.65 -18.73
N VAL A 56 5.40 -23.95 -18.43
CA VAL A 56 4.97 -24.41 -17.10
C VAL A 56 5.98 -24.04 -16.03
N SER A 57 7.28 -24.13 -16.34
CA SER A 57 8.36 -23.70 -15.45
C SER A 57 8.29 -22.19 -15.18
N GLU A 58 8.16 -21.37 -16.23
CA GLU A 58 8.02 -19.92 -16.11
C GLU A 58 6.76 -19.53 -15.32
N LEU A 59 5.59 -20.09 -15.66
CA LEU A 59 4.33 -19.85 -14.93
C LEU A 59 4.44 -20.25 -13.46
N THR A 60 5.21 -21.29 -13.15
CA THR A 60 5.48 -21.69 -11.76
C THR A 60 6.35 -20.65 -11.05
N ALA A 61 7.33 -20.05 -11.73
CA ALA A 61 8.11 -18.94 -11.19
C ALA A 61 7.26 -17.68 -10.98
N VAL A 62 6.41 -17.31 -11.95
CA VAL A 62 5.44 -16.19 -11.81
C VAL A 62 4.51 -16.42 -10.61
N ARG A 63 3.94 -17.62 -10.48
CA ARG A 63 3.06 -17.94 -9.36
C ARG A 63 3.76 -17.81 -8.01
N ARG A 64 5.04 -18.20 -7.94
CA ARG A 64 5.85 -18.04 -6.72
C ARG A 64 6.06 -16.55 -6.40
N ALA A 65 6.44 -15.76 -7.39
CA ALA A 65 6.63 -14.31 -7.26
C ALA A 65 5.34 -13.59 -6.85
N MET A 66 4.20 -13.90 -7.49
CA MET A 66 2.89 -13.35 -7.12
C MET A 66 2.51 -13.71 -5.68
N ARG A 67 2.74 -14.96 -5.26
CA ARG A 67 2.48 -15.37 -3.87
C ARG A 67 3.37 -14.62 -2.88
N ALA A 68 4.66 -14.46 -3.17
CA ALA A 68 5.58 -13.69 -2.34
C ALA A 68 5.16 -12.21 -2.25
N ALA A 69 4.75 -11.60 -3.38
CA ALA A 69 4.21 -10.25 -3.41
C ALA A 69 2.92 -10.12 -2.58
N ALA A 70 2.01 -11.09 -2.66
CA ALA A 70 0.80 -11.13 -1.82
C ALA A 70 1.14 -11.15 -0.32
N GLU A 71 2.09 -12.00 0.09
CA GLU A 71 2.56 -12.08 1.49
C GLU A 71 3.18 -10.76 1.97
N VAL A 72 3.96 -10.08 1.11
CA VAL A 72 4.53 -8.76 1.41
C VAL A 72 3.42 -7.71 1.57
N LEU A 73 2.44 -7.69 0.66
CA LEU A 73 1.34 -6.72 0.69
C LEU A 73 0.39 -6.95 1.87
N ASP A 74 0.12 -8.20 2.24
CA ASP A 74 -0.71 -8.53 3.40
C ASP A 74 -0.06 -8.07 4.72
N GLY A 75 1.25 -8.33 4.87
CA GLY A 75 2.03 -7.80 5.98
C GLY A 75 2.01 -6.27 6.04
N TRP A 76 2.17 -5.61 4.89
CA TRP A 76 2.10 -4.15 4.81
C TRP A 76 0.70 -3.60 5.15
N ALA A 77 -0.37 -4.24 4.69
CA ALA A 77 -1.74 -3.85 5.02
C ALA A 77 -2.00 -3.88 6.54
N THR A 78 -1.47 -4.90 7.22
CA THR A 78 -1.55 -5.03 8.68
C THR A 78 -0.79 -3.90 9.39
N THR A 79 0.46 -3.63 8.98
CA THR A 79 1.26 -2.53 9.54
C THR A 79 0.59 -1.17 9.31
N LEU A 80 0.07 -0.93 8.09
CA LEU A 80 -0.62 0.31 7.74
C LEU A 80 -1.85 0.53 8.62
N LEU A 81 -2.67 -0.50 8.84
CA LEU A 81 -3.83 -0.42 9.72
C LEU A 81 -3.44 -0.11 11.17
N GLY A 82 -2.35 -0.71 11.66
CA GLY A 82 -1.79 -0.40 12.97
C GLY A 82 -1.36 1.07 13.10
N ASN A 83 -0.63 1.57 12.11
CA ASN A 83 -0.18 2.97 12.08
C ASN A 83 -1.36 3.94 12.00
N GLN A 84 -2.40 3.63 11.21
CA GLN A 84 -3.61 4.46 11.11
C GLN A 84 -4.37 4.56 12.43
N ARG A 85 -4.52 3.45 13.17
CA ARG A 85 -5.13 3.46 14.51
C ARG A 85 -4.32 4.31 15.49
N ARG A 86 -2.99 4.19 15.45
CA ARG A 86 -2.10 5.00 16.29
C ARG A 86 -2.18 6.49 15.93
N ALA A 87 -2.28 6.83 14.64
CA ALA A 87 -2.48 8.19 14.18
C ALA A 87 -3.79 8.79 14.73
N GLU A 88 -4.90 8.02 14.69
CA GLU A 88 -6.20 8.45 15.23
C GLU A 88 -6.17 8.65 16.76
N GLU A 89 -5.40 7.84 17.48
CA GLU A 89 -5.20 8.01 18.91
C GLU A 89 -4.42 9.30 19.22
N LEU A 90 -3.31 9.52 18.53
CA LEU A 90 -2.50 10.74 18.68
C LEU A 90 -3.30 11.99 18.32
N ASP A 91 -4.12 11.94 17.28
CA ASP A 91 -4.99 13.05 16.88
C ASP A 91 -6.04 13.39 17.94
N ARG A 92 -6.71 12.38 18.50
CA ARG A 92 -7.65 12.59 19.62
C ARG A 92 -6.96 13.18 20.84
N ARG A 93 -5.75 12.71 21.18
CA ARG A 93 -4.93 13.28 22.27
C ARG A 93 -4.58 14.74 21.99
N ALA A 94 -4.10 15.05 20.79
CA ALA A 94 -3.75 16.42 20.40
C ALA A 94 -4.94 17.37 20.42
N LEU A 95 -6.12 16.93 19.94
CA LEU A 95 -7.36 17.72 20.03
C LEU A 95 -7.76 18.00 21.47
N GLY A 96 -7.66 17.01 22.35
CA GLY A 96 -7.93 17.18 23.78
C GLY A 96 -6.98 18.19 24.43
N LEU A 97 -5.69 18.08 24.16
CA LEU A 97 -4.66 18.99 24.68
C LEU A 97 -4.82 20.41 24.16
N ARG A 98 -5.16 20.60 22.89
CA ARG A 98 -5.44 21.93 22.31
C ARG A 98 -6.63 22.62 22.97
N ARG A 99 -7.70 21.87 23.28
CA ARG A 99 -8.86 22.40 24.02
C ARG A 99 -8.48 22.77 25.45
N ALA A 100 -7.75 21.89 26.14
CA ALA A 100 -7.26 22.15 27.49
C ALA A 100 -6.31 23.36 27.55
N LEU A 101 -5.49 23.57 26.52
CA LEU A 101 -4.63 24.76 26.40
C LEU A 101 -5.44 26.05 26.21
N ALA A 102 -6.51 26.02 25.42
CA ALA A 102 -7.40 27.16 25.28
C ALA A 102 -8.05 27.52 26.62
N GLU A 103 -8.60 26.53 27.34
CA GLU A 103 -9.16 26.72 28.67
C GLU A 103 -8.12 27.23 29.69
N ALA A 104 -6.89 26.69 29.64
CA ALA A 104 -5.81 27.14 30.51
C ALA A 104 -5.32 28.56 30.16
N SER A 105 -5.40 28.97 28.89
CA SER A 105 -5.09 30.34 28.46
C SER A 105 -6.13 31.32 28.99
N ASP A 106 -7.42 30.98 28.90
CA ASP A 106 -8.50 31.80 29.47
C ASP A 106 -8.37 31.94 31.00
N GLU A 107 -7.93 30.88 31.69
CA GLU A 107 -7.65 30.92 33.13
C GLU A 107 -6.43 31.76 33.46
N LEU A 108 -5.38 31.67 32.65
CA LEU A 108 -4.17 32.49 32.76
C LEU A 108 -4.50 33.98 32.64
N ASP A 109 -5.30 34.36 31.65
CA ASP A 109 -5.72 35.75 31.44
C ASP A 109 -6.54 36.26 32.64
N ARG A 110 -7.46 35.43 33.14
CA ARG A 110 -8.31 35.78 34.30
C ARG A 110 -7.49 35.95 35.58
N THR A 111 -6.60 35.02 35.87
CA THR A 111 -5.75 35.06 37.08
C THR A 111 -4.67 36.14 36.96
N GLY A 112 -4.12 36.36 35.77
CA GLY A 112 -3.12 37.40 35.50
C GLY A 112 -3.66 38.80 35.76
N ALA A 113 -4.94 39.06 35.42
CA ALA A 113 -5.61 40.31 35.77
C ALA A 113 -5.72 40.54 37.30
N MET A 114 -5.71 39.47 38.10
CA MET A 114 -5.87 39.54 39.55
C MET A 114 -4.55 39.42 40.33
N ALA A 115 -3.47 38.94 39.71
CA ALA A 115 -2.23 38.54 40.37
C ALA A 115 -1.54 39.63 41.21
N SER A 116 -1.80 40.91 40.93
CA SER A 116 -1.20 42.04 41.67
C SER A 116 -1.98 42.47 42.92
N PHE A 117 -3.18 41.93 43.16
CA PHE A 117 -4.02 42.39 44.28
C PHE A 117 -3.70 41.71 45.60
N THR A 118 -3.42 40.41 45.59
CA THR A 118 -3.08 39.65 46.80
C THR A 118 -2.01 38.58 46.53
N ALA A 119 -1.32 38.14 47.58
CA ALA A 119 -0.38 37.01 47.47
C ALA A 119 -1.08 35.71 47.02
N ALA A 120 -2.32 35.48 47.47
CA ALA A 120 -3.12 34.33 47.05
C ALA A 120 -3.47 34.36 45.55
N ASP A 121 -3.72 35.55 44.99
CA ASP A 121 -3.94 35.73 43.55
C ASP A 121 -2.65 35.49 42.75
N GLY A 122 -1.50 35.91 43.28
CA GLY A 122 -0.19 35.57 42.73
C GLY A 122 0.06 34.06 42.67
N GLU A 123 -0.19 33.34 43.77
CA GLU A 123 -0.08 31.88 43.81
C GLU A 123 -1.08 31.15 42.88
N ALA A 124 -2.27 31.72 42.67
CA ALA A 124 -3.24 31.21 41.71
C ALA A 124 -2.72 31.37 40.27
N HIS A 125 -2.14 32.52 39.94
CA HIS A 125 -1.54 32.78 38.64
C HIS A 125 -0.35 31.86 38.36
N ASP A 126 0.57 31.69 39.31
CA ASP A 126 1.73 30.79 39.17
C ASP A 126 1.31 29.34 38.89
N ARG A 127 0.23 28.87 39.54
CA ARG A 127 -0.35 27.54 39.26
C ARG A 127 -0.97 27.46 37.86
N ALA A 128 -1.62 28.52 37.39
CA ALA A 128 -2.16 28.57 36.04
C ALA A 128 -1.04 28.54 34.98
N VAL A 129 0.08 29.26 35.22
CA VAL A 129 1.28 29.22 34.37
C VAL A 129 1.86 27.82 34.31
N ALA A 130 2.09 27.19 35.48
CA ALA A 130 2.64 25.84 35.54
C ALA A 130 1.75 24.82 34.80
N ARG A 131 0.42 24.93 34.93
CA ARG A 131 -0.54 24.07 34.22
C ARG A 131 -0.49 24.29 32.71
N HIS A 132 -0.46 25.53 32.26
CA HIS A 132 -0.38 25.85 30.82
C HIS A 132 0.91 25.29 30.21
N ASP A 133 2.05 25.48 30.88
CA ASP A 133 3.35 25.00 30.40
C ASP A 133 3.44 23.46 30.37
N GLU A 134 2.83 22.78 31.34
CA GLU A 134 2.69 21.31 31.33
C GLU A 134 1.85 20.84 30.13
N LEU A 135 0.69 21.45 29.89
CA LEU A 135 -0.16 21.10 28.75
C LEU A 135 0.54 21.35 27.40
N ARG A 136 1.34 22.42 27.32
CA ARG A 136 2.14 22.72 26.13
C ARG A 136 3.19 21.64 25.88
N ARG A 137 3.95 21.24 26.92
CA ARG A 137 4.92 20.15 26.82
C ARG A 137 4.26 18.84 26.38
N GLN A 138 3.11 18.48 26.96
CA GLN A 138 2.37 17.29 26.57
C GLN A 138 1.91 17.34 25.11
N LEU A 139 1.50 18.51 24.60
CA LEU A 139 1.13 18.66 23.20
C LEU A 139 2.36 18.49 22.29
N ASP A 140 3.49 19.10 22.65
CA ASP A 140 4.73 18.98 21.90
C ASP A 140 5.21 17.52 21.83
N ASP A 141 5.10 16.77 22.94
CA ASP A 141 5.41 15.34 23.00
C ASP A 141 4.54 14.52 22.04
N VAL A 142 3.22 14.76 22.03
CA VAL A 142 2.29 14.07 21.11
C VAL A 142 2.62 14.38 19.64
N LEU A 143 2.97 15.63 19.34
CA LEU A 143 3.35 16.02 17.98
C LEU A 143 4.67 15.36 17.56
N GLU A 144 5.62 15.21 18.46
CA GLU A 144 6.88 14.51 18.17
C GLU A 144 6.67 13.00 18.00
N GLU A 145 5.82 12.37 18.82
CA GLU A 145 5.38 10.99 18.63
C GLU A 145 4.75 10.79 17.24
N ALA A 146 3.92 11.74 16.79
CA ALA A 146 3.30 11.69 15.46
C ALA A 146 4.32 11.84 14.32
N ARG A 147 5.34 12.69 14.47
CA ARG A 147 6.44 12.81 13.49
C ARG A 147 7.33 11.57 13.46
N LEU A 148 7.53 10.92 14.59
CA LEU A 148 8.24 9.64 14.64
C LEU A 148 7.46 8.57 13.87
N LEU A 149 6.14 8.47 14.12
CA LEU A 149 5.26 7.56 13.39
C LEU A 149 5.32 7.79 11.87
N GLU A 150 5.33 9.05 11.42
CA GLU A 150 5.45 9.39 10.00
C GLU A 150 6.79 8.93 9.39
N ARG A 151 7.90 9.14 10.11
CA ARG A 151 9.23 8.69 9.66
C ARG A 151 9.28 7.16 9.56
N ASP A 152 8.77 6.46 10.56
CA ASP A 152 8.74 5.00 10.60
C ASP A 152 7.85 4.44 9.49
N HIS A 153 6.66 5.02 9.28
CA HIS A 153 5.77 4.64 8.19
C HIS A 153 6.44 4.82 6.82
N ARG A 154 7.11 5.95 6.56
CA ARG A 154 7.82 6.19 5.29
C ARG A 154 9.00 5.24 5.09
N ALA A 155 9.74 4.93 6.17
CA ALA A 155 10.85 3.98 6.10
C ALA A 155 10.34 2.57 5.76
N GLU A 156 9.25 2.14 6.39
CA GLU A 156 8.66 0.83 6.13
C GLU A 156 8.05 0.75 4.73
N ALA A 157 7.35 1.79 4.27
CA ALA A 157 6.82 1.86 2.91
C ALA A 157 7.93 1.70 1.86
N ARG A 158 9.11 2.30 2.08
CA ARG A 158 10.28 2.12 1.20
C ARG A 158 10.79 0.69 1.22
N ARG A 159 10.93 0.07 2.40
CA ARG A 159 11.36 -1.33 2.53
C ARG A 159 10.41 -2.29 1.82
N VAL A 160 9.11 -2.08 1.97
CA VAL A 160 8.07 -2.86 1.26
C VAL A 160 8.20 -2.68 -0.24
N ALA A 161 8.38 -1.45 -0.72
CA ALA A 161 8.58 -1.19 -2.15
C ALA A 161 9.84 -1.87 -2.70
N ASP A 162 10.95 -1.84 -1.96
CA ASP A 162 12.20 -2.51 -2.36
C ASP A 162 12.05 -4.03 -2.39
N ARG A 163 11.33 -4.62 -1.43
CA ARG A 163 10.99 -6.04 -1.44
C ARG A 163 10.14 -6.42 -2.65
N LEU A 164 9.10 -5.64 -2.96
CA LEU A 164 8.25 -5.91 -4.13
C LEU A 164 9.04 -5.85 -5.44
N ARG A 165 9.99 -4.92 -5.59
CA ARG A 165 10.88 -4.86 -6.76
C ARG A 165 11.80 -6.07 -6.87
N ALA A 166 12.25 -6.63 -5.75
CA ALA A 166 13.06 -7.83 -5.75
C ALA A 166 12.25 -9.08 -6.16
N GLU A 167 10.93 -9.07 -5.95
CA GLU A 167 10.02 -10.15 -6.35
C GLU A 167 9.50 -10.01 -7.79
N GLU A 168 9.78 -8.90 -8.50
CA GLU A 168 9.29 -8.73 -9.87
C GLU A 168 9.83 -9.84 -10.78
N PRO A 169 8.94 -10.66 -11.38
CA PRO A 169 9.38 -11.69 -12.27
C PRO A 169 9.75 -10.98 -13.59
N SER A 170 11.01 -11.14 -14.00
CA SER A 170 11.67 -10.28 -15.01
C SER A 170 10.82 -10.05 -16.27
N THR A 171 10.96 -8.88 -16.87
CA THR A 171 10.38 -8.44 -18.17
C THR A 171 10.36 -9.51 -19.27
N VAL A 172 11.24 -10.51 -19.17
CA VAL A 172 11.26 -11.76 -19.95
C VAL A 172 9.88 -12.44 -20.05
N ILE A 173 9.03 -12.36 -19.02
CA ILE A 173 7.69 -13.01 -19.03
C ILE A 173 6.69 -12.29 -19.92
N ALA A 174 6.74 -10.96 -19.94
CA ALA A 174 5.92 -10.18 -20.87
C ALA A 174 6.34 -10.48 -22.32
N ASP A 175 7.64 -10.65 -22.55
CA ASP A 175 8.21 -11.00 -23.85
C ASP A 175 7.88 -12.45 -24.26
N THR A 176 7.96 -13.45 -23.36
CA THR A 176 7.60 -14.84 -23.69
C THR A 176 6.11 -15.01 -23.93
N LEU A 177 5.23 -14.37 -23.15
CA LEU A 177 3.78 -14.41 -23.41
C LEU A 177 3.40 -13.73 -24.72
N THR A 178 4.06 -12.61 -25.06
CA THR A 178 3.89 -11.96 -26.37
C THR A 178 4.37 -12.86 -27.51
N SER A 179 5.51 -13.52 -27.34
CA SER A 179 6.06 -14.49 -28.30
C SER A 179 5.16 -15.72 -28.48
N PHE A 180 4.54 -16.22 -27.41
CA PHE A 180 3.56 -17.31 -27.49
C PHE A 180 2.30 -16.87 -28.22
N SER A 181 1.81 -15.66 -27.96
CA SER A 181 0.64 -15.11 -28.64
C SER A 181 0.88 -15.00 -30.15
N SER A 182 2.06 -14.53 -30.57
CA SER A 182 2.44 -14.49 -31.98
C SER A 182 2.59 -15.89 -32.60
N LEU A 183 3.23 -16.83 -31.90
CA LEU A 183 3.40 -18.22 -32.39
C LEU A 183 2.06 -18.95 -32.53
N THR A 184 1.11 -18.69 -31.64
CA THR A 184 -0.23 -19.30 -31.68
C THR A 184 -1.06 -18.68 -32.80
N ALA A 185 -0.92 -17.38 -33.05
CA ALA A 185 -1.55 -16.70 -34.17
C ALA A 185 -1.00 -17.18 -35.53
N GLU A 186 0.31 -17.40 -35.62
CA GLU A 186 0.97 -18.00 -36.79
C GLU A 186 0.45 -19.42 -37.05
N LEU A 187 0.40 -20.28 -36.02
CA LEU A 187 -0.11 -21.64 -36.13
C LEU A 187 -1.59 -21.69 -36.52
N ALA A 188 -2.41 -20.79 -35.98
CA ALA A 188 -3.81 -20.64 -36.37
C ALA A 188 -3.95 -20.20 -37.84
N SER A 189 -3.08 -19.31 -38.33
CA SER A 189 -3.10 -18.87 -39.73
C SER A 189 -2.72 -19.97 -40.73
N VAL A 190 -1.83 -20.88 -40.32
CA VAL A 190 -1.41 -22.03 -41.13
C VAL A 190 -2.47 -23.13 -41.14
N LEU A 191 -3.14 -23.37 -40.01
CA LEU A 191 -4.16 -24.42 -39.88
C LEU A 191 -5.54 -24.01 -40.42
N LEU A 192 -5.90 -22.72 -40.35
CA LEU A 192 -7.23 -22.22 -40.69
C LEU A 192 -7.25 -21.35 -41.96
N GLY A 193 -6.09 -21.13 -42.59
CA GLY A 193 -5.93 -20.21 -43.72
C GLY A 193 -5.91 -18.74 -43.30
N PRO A 194 -5.59 -17.81 -44.22
CA PRO A 194 -5.43 -16.39 -43.91
C PRO A 194 -6.72 -15.83 -43.27
N PRO A 195 -6.62 -15.08 -42.18
CA PRO A 195 -7.79 -14.57 -41.50
C PRO A 195 -8.53 -13.60 -42.44
N ARG A 196 -9.83 -13.84 -42.63
CA ARG A 196 -10.74 -12.77 -43.06
C ARG A 196 -10.62 -11.64 -42.02
N PRO A 197 -10.57 -10.36 -42.43
CA PRO A 197 -10.44 -9.25 -41.50
C PRO A 197 -11.69 -9.18 -40.60
N ALA A 198 -11.59 -9.77 -39.41
CA ALA A 198 -12.50 -9.51 -38.32
C ALA A 198 -12.04 -8.20 -37.66
N SER A 199 -12.98 -7.28 -37.51
CA SER A 199 -12.78 -5.90 -37.03
C SER A 199 -11.78 -5.81 -35.88
N THR A 200 -10.81 -4.93 -36.03
CA THR A 200 -9.79 -4.53 -35.06
C THR A 200 -10.41 -4.02 -33.74
N ARG A 201 -10.68 -4.93 -32.80
CA ARG A 201 -10.69 -4.67 -31.36
C ARG A 201 -10.12 -5.87 -30.63
N GLY A 202 -8.83 -6.12 -30.83
CA GLY A 202 -8.08 -7.16 -30.13
C GLY A 202 -7.77 -6.80 -28.67
N ALA A 203 -7.45 -7.81 -27.87
CA ALA A 203 -7.16 -7.76 -26.43
C ALA A 203 -6.13 -6.69 -25.99
N ALA A 204 -5.25 -6.24 -26.89
CA ALA A 204 -4.32 -5.14 -26.65
C ALA A 204 -4.98 -3.76 -26.47
N ALA A 205 -6.20 -3.58 -26.98
CA ALA A 205 -7.02 -2.38 -26.71
C ALA A 205 -7.74 -2.49 -25.35
N ALA A 206 -8.14 -3.70 -24.95
CA ALA A 206 -8.75 -3.96 -23.64
C ALA A 206 -7.74 -3.79 -22.49
N PHE A 207 -6.47 -4.18 -22.71
CA PHE A 207 -5.42 -4.01 -21.70
C PHE A 207 -4.96 -2.55 -21.55
N ARG A 208 -4.96 -1.76 -22.63
CA ARG A 208 -4.64 -0.32 -22.57
C ARG A 208 -5.78 0.53 -22.00
N ALA A 209 -7.03 0.14 -22.19
CA ALA A 209 -8.18 0.85 -21.60
C ALA A 209 -8.30 0.64 -20.07
N GLY A 210 -7.65 -0.40 -19.52
CA GLY A 210 -7.62 -0.67 -18.08
C GLY A 210 -6.45 -0.01 -17.31
N LEU A 211 -5.57 0.71 -18.01
CA LEU A 211 -4.43 1.44 -17.42
C LEU A 211 -4.60 2.97 -17.45
N GLY A 212 -5.83 3.45 -17.65
CA GLY A 212 -6.23 4.84 -17.41
C GLY A 212 -6.68 5.03 -15.97
#